data_AF-A0A5E4WPT2-F1
#
_entry.id   AF-A0A5E4WPT2-F1
#
_cell.length_a   1.000
_cell.length_b   1.000
_cell.length_c   1.000
_cell.angle_alpha   90.00
_cell.angle_beta   90.00
_cell.angle_gamma   90.00
#
_symmetry.space_group_name_H-M   'P 1'
#
loop_
_entity.id
_entity.type
_entity.pdbx_description
1 polymer ?
#
loop_
_entity_poly.entity_id
_entity_poly.type
_entity_poly.pdbx_seq_one_letter_code
_entity_poly.pdbx_strand_id
1 'polypeptide(L)'
;MDINACSPAGIASGRFSAVGAQREGAPPDTAPLAAFGPVTGHDGSGSPLPPVGPHDFPEAQPVHDAAPSGVSRETARLWLAPHAEAAQFVVRACPSAWRAAQSWFASRLCGALGLATPTAFLVRGCSSAFDGTHAPERLYLATTYLPAYRALGQWLETDTAWRVIDGVRGGADEACKQARAEVHEIGQRMEQRGANAAQARTDAQAYAAIVKARNDRRAMLCRALPDVYQCALERHYIAALWLGNWNLCDAAMGNIGVWRDKNDLPYIMTVDFSACLGSEVQGECDGDGVTLPRRQAFASSEASRWPGLSGRPDMSHRSPASHYGAVIPEGALTDLTPFRHGGHCAPFARRLDALTPAADGKTVFDALKDPTGVRALAAEMAYRLGRIGPSDILPWAASAHDIARAFPADSANDGSADDPDSQAHRILSRRDCLVTLLGGTWAAQAWERLYPTRAAAIQAQQSPFLTSERGV
;
A
#
# COMPACT_ATOMS: atom_id res chain seq x y z
N MET A 1 22.41 6.96 44.50
CA MET A 1 21.86 8.14 45.19
C MET A 1 21.87 9.25 44.14
N ASP A 2 20.68 9.63 43.69
CA ASP A 2 20.41 10.68 42.70
C ASP A 2 20.94 12.05 43.13
N ILE A 3 21.13 12.96 42.16
CA ILE A 3 20.30 14.16 41.92
C ILE A 3 20.99 15.07 40.88
N ASN A 4 20.31 15.23 39.73
CA ASN A 4 20.08 16.42 38.89
C ASN A 4 21.16 17.50 38.71
N ALA A 5 21.44 17.85 37.44
CA ALA A 5 20.81 18.99 36.76
C ALA A 5 21.63 19.43 35.52
N CYS A 6 21.04 19.34 34.31
CA CYS A 6 21.12 20.37 33.29
C CYS A 6 19.96 20.20 32.29
N SER A 7 19.23 21.30 32.12
CA SER A 7 17.89 21.43 31.56
C SER A 7 17.80 21.32 30.03
N PRO A 8 16.58 21.08 29.49
CA PRO A 8 16.29 21.05 28.06
C PRO A 8 16.10 22.48 27.53
N ALA A 9 16.82 22.86 26.48
CA ALA A 9 16.66 24.16 25.83
C ALA A 9 15.88 24.01 24.52
N GLY A 10 14.65 24.54 24.53
CA GLY A 10 14.13 25.38 23.44
C GLY A 10 13.52 24.69 22.22
N ILE A 11 12.25 24.32 22.32
CA ILE A 11 11.35 24.21 21.17
C ILE A 11 11.19 25.64 20.60
N ALA A 12 11.84 25.91 19.47
CA ALA A 12 11.55 27.11 18.69
C ALA A 12 10.22 26.91 17.96
N SER A 13 9.16 27.48 18.52
CA SER A 13 7.88 27.70 17.83
C SER A 13 8.11 28.72 16.71
N GLY A 14 8.54 28.25 15.54
CA GLY A 14 8.65 29.04 14.33
C GLY A 14 7.35 28.96 13.55
N ARG A 15 6.58 30.05 13.52
CA ARG A 15 5.53 30.23 12.51
C ARG A 15 6.21 30.33 11.14
N PHE A 16 6.00 29.34 10.28
CA PHE A 16 6.44 29.39 8.90
C PHE A 16 5.47 30.28 8.10
N SER A 17 5.82 31.55 7.90
CA SER A 17 5.19 32.37 6.86
C SER A 17 5.80 32.00 5.51
N ALA A 18 5.13 31.13 4.76
CA ALA A 18 5.39 30.98 3.34
C ALA A 18 4.75 32.16 2.60
N VAL A 19 5.53 33.21 2.34
CA VAL A 19 5.19 34.21 1.32
C VAL A 19 5.43 33.52 -0.03
N GLY A 20 4.43 32.78 -0.50
CA GLY A 20 4.39 32.25 -1.86
C GLY A 20 3.99 33.38 -2.81
N ALA A 21 4.91 33.79 -3.68
CA ALA A 21 4.60 34.66 -4.81
C ALA A 21 3.51 33.99 -5.65
N GLN A 22 2.35 34.64 -5.77
CA GLN A 22 1.36 34.32 -6.81
C GLN A 22 2.05 34.43 -8.17
N ARG A 23 2.29 33.29 -8.81
CA ARG A 23 2.55 33.24 -10.26
C ARG A 23 1.22 32.91 -10.94
N GLU A 24 0.53 33.95 -11.37
CA GLU A 24 -0.50 33.86 -12.38
C GLU A 24 0.09 33.34 -13.71
N GLY A 25 -0.63 32.42 -14.36
CA GLY A 25 -0.71 32.36 -15.82
C GLY A 25 0.33 31.55 -16.58
N ALA A 26 0.26 30.21 -16.50
CA ALA A 26 0.38 29.30 -17.65
C ALA A 26 -0.12 27.91 -17.22
N PRO A 27 -1.00 27.23 -17.98
CA PRO A 27 -1.30 25.83 -17.69
C PRO A 27 -0.01 25.02 -17.83
N PRO A 28 0.30 24.11 -16.88
CA PRO A 28 1.45 23.22 -17.03
C PRO A 28 1.29 22.42 -18.31
N ASP A 29 2.37 22.23 -19.08
CA ASP A 29 2.39 21.38 -20.27
C ASP A 29 1.74 20.03 -19.93
N THR A 30 0.52 19.81 -20.41
CA THR A 30 -0.26 18.60 -20.13
C THR A 30 0.28 17.49 -21.01
N ALA A 31 1.35 16.83 -20.55
CA ALA A 31 1.77 15.57 -21.16
C ALA A 31 0.56 14.62 -21.21
N PRO A 32 0.31 13.91 -22.32
CA PRO A 32 -0.83 13.02 -22.45
C PRO A 32 -0.84 11.99 -21.31
N LEU A 33 -1.99 11.78 -20.66
CA LEU A 33 -2.10 10.84 -19.53
C LEU A 33 -1.66 9.40 -19.89
N ALA A 34 -1.72 9.06 -21.18
CA ALA A 34 -1.23 7.81 -21.76
C ALA A 34 0.31 7.62 -21.66
N ALA A 35 1.08 8.69 -21.42
CA ALA A 35 2.54 8.64 -21.36
C ALA A 35 3.09 8.21 -19.99
N PHE A 36 2.23 8.19 -18.96
CA PHE A 36 2.65 7.86 -17.60
C PHE A 36 2.57 6.34 -17.38
N GLY A 37 3.70 5.66 -17.58
CA GLY A 37 3.90 4.26 -17.18
C GLY A 37 3.83 4.07 -15.65
N PRO A 38 4.14 2.88 -15.11
CA PRO A 38 4.22 2.70 -13.66
C PRO A 38 5.29 3.61 -13.06
N VAL A 39 5.04 4.14 -11.85
CA VAL A 39 6.13 4.71 -11.06
C VAL A 39 6.83 3.58 -10.33
N THR A 40 7.67 2.84 -11.05
CA THR A 40 8.92 2.47 -10.42
C THR A 40 9.60 3.78 -10.14
N GLY A 41 10.03 4.07 -8.91
CA GLY A 41 11.05 5.09 -8.76
C GLY A 41 12.07 4.86 -9.89
N HIS A 42 12.22 5.84 -10.78
CA HIS A 42 13.02 5.80 -12.00
C HIS A 42 13.18 4.42 -12.71
N ASP A 43 12.39 4.14 -13.75
CA ASP A 43 12.72 3.11 -14.76
C ASP A 43 13.92 3.51 -15.65
N GLY A 44 14.51 4.68 -15.41
CA GLY A 44 15.49 5.31 -16.32
C GLY A 44 14.91 6.45 -17.15
N SER A 45 13.58 6.65 -17.19
CA SER A 45 12.96 7.55 -18.18
C SER A 45 13.02 9.04 -17.86
N GLY A 46 13.28 9.44 -16.61
CA GLY A 46 13.28 10.87 -16.22
C GLY A 46 11.92 11.56 -16.40
N SER A 47 10.83 10.80 -16.56
CA SER A 47 9.50 11.37 -16.80
C SER A 47 8.98 12.08 -15.54
N PRO A 48 8.47 13.32 -15.64
CA PRO A 48 7.94 14.04 -14.49
C PRO A 48 6.73 13.32 -13.89
N LEU A 49 6.55 13.42 -12.58
CA LEU A 49 5.32 12.96 -11.94
C LEU A 49 4.14 13.74 -12.52
N PRO A 50 3.01 13.08 -12.82
CA PRO A 50 1.85 13.80 -13.33
C PRO A 50 1.32 14.76 -12.29
N PRO A 51 0.71 15.88 -12.72
CA PRO A 51 0.04 16.79 -11.80
C PRO A 51 -1.10 16.06 -11.07
N VAL A 52 -1.40 16.53 -9.86
CA VAL A 52 -2.35 15.91 -8.92
C VAL A 52 -3.75 15.66 -9.53
N GLY A 53 -4.21 16.52 -10.43
CA GLY A 53 -5.57 16.50 -10.98
C GLY A 53 -6.53 17.42 -10.20
N PRO A 54 -7.86 17.24 -10.32
CA PRO A 54 -8.51 16.13 -11.02
C PRO A 54 -8.47 16.27 -12.54
N HIS A 55 -8.22 15.16 -13.22
CA HIS A 55 -8.23 15.07 -14.68
C HIS A 55 -9.63 14.70 -15.19
N ASP A 56 -10.04 15.33 -16.29
CA ASP A 56 -11.37 15.13 -16.87
C ASP A 56 -11.42 13.90 -17.76
N PHE A 57 -12.32 12.95 -17.44
CA PHE A 57 -12.55 11.70 -18.16
C PHE A 57 -13.98 11.63 -18.77
N PRO A 58 -14.48 12.68 -19.47
CA PRO A 58 -15.86 12.74 -19.95
C PRO A 58 -16.15 11.73 -21.08
N GLU A 59 -15.14 11.35 -21.85
CA GLU A 59 -15.23 10.39 -22.95
C GLU A 59 -14.88 8.97 -22.52
N ALA A 60 -14.76 8.71 -21.21
CA ALA A 60 -14.36 7.41 -20.73
C ALA A 60 -15.38 6.33 -21.12
N GLN A 61 -14.90 5.14 -21.48
CA GLN A 61 -15.75 3.99 -21.80
C GLN A 61 -15.36 2.76 -20.97
N PRO A 62 -16.32 1.99 -20.45
CA PRO A 62 -16.02 0.76 -19.73
C PRO A 62 -15.39 -0.28 -20.65
N VAL A 63 -14.45 -1.06 -20.11
CA VAL A 63 -13.94 -2.24 -20.84
C VAL A 63 -14.79 -3.46 -20.49
N HIS A 64 -15.55 -3.96 -21.47
CA HIS A 64 -16.59 -4.97 -21.27
C HIS A 64 -16.08 -6.41 -21.00
N ASP A 65 -14.79 -6.69 -21.21
CA ASP A 65 -14.20 -8.02 -20.92
C ASP A 65 -13.91 -8.26 -19.42
N ALA A 66 -14.20 -7.28 -18.54
CA ALA A 66 -13.88 -7.34 -17.11
C ALA A 66 -15.14 -7.47 -16.23
N ALA A 67 -15.59 -8.73 -16.07
CA ALA A 67 -16.45 -9.35 -15.06
C ALA A 67 -18.00 -9.33 -15.21
N PRO A 68 -18.69 -10.43 -14.81
CA PRO A 68 -20.13 -10.59 -14.93
C PRO A 68 -20.92 -9.80 -13.88
N SER A 69 -22.04 -9.25 -14.35
CA SER A 69 -23.29 -8.89 -13.65
C SER A 69 -23.31 -8.79 -12.11
N GLY A 70 -23.57 -7.58 -11.62
CA GLY A 70 -24.48 -7.36 -10.48
C GLY A 70 -23.88 -7.05 -9.10
N VAL A 71 -22.64 -6.55 -9.02
CA VAL A 71 -21.99 -6.13 -7.77
C VAL A 71 -21.63 -4.64 -7.86
N SER A 72 -21.76 -3.90 -6.75
CA SER A 72 -21.19 -2.55 -6.62
C SER A 72 -19.70 -2.63 -6.93
N ARG A 73 -19.31 -2.07 -8.08
CA ARG A 73 -17.97 -2.23 -8.63
C ARG A 73 -17.04 -1.24 -7.94
N GLU A 74 -16.27 -1.69 -6.96
CA GLU A 74 -15.28 -0.83 -6.30
C GLU A 74 -14.15 -0.39 -7.26
N THR A 75 -13.90 -1.15 -8.32
CA THR A 75 -12.86 -0.85 -9.32
C THR A 75 -13.30 -1.25 -10.74
N ALA A 76 -13.11 -0.36 -11.72
CA ALA A 76 -13.44 -0.55 -13.12
C ALA A 76 -12.25 -0.30 -14.05
N ARG A 77 -12.18 -1.06 -15.15
CA ARG A 77 -11.24 -0.76 -16.25
C ARG A 77 -11.95 0.16 -17.22
N LEU A 78 -11.35 1.31 -17.53
CA LEU A 78 -11.88 2.31 -18.47
C LEU A 78 -10.87 2.64 -19.58
N TRP A 79 -11.37 2.97 -20.77
CA TRP A 79 -10.63 3.61 -21.86
C TRP A 79 -10.85 5.12 -21.82
N LEU A 80 -9.84 5.93 -22.15
CA LEU A 80 -9.99 7.39 -22.28
C LEU A 80 -10.29 7.85 -23.73
N ALA A 81 -10.30 6.94 -24.70
CA ALA A 81 -10.67 7.22 -26.09
C ALA A 81 -11.15 5.93 -26.81
N PRO A 82 -11.95 6.01 -27.88
CA PRO A 82 -12.52 4.84 -28.56
C PRO A 82 -11.58 4.12 -29.55
N HIS A 83 -10.27 4.36 -29.50
CA HIS A 83 -9.31 3.83 -30.48
C HIS A 83 -8.52 2.63 -29.93
N ALA A 84 -8.07 1.74 -30.82
CA ALA A 84 -7.34 0.51 -30.47
C ALA A 84 -6.03 0.74 -29.69
N GLU A 85 -5.50 1.96 -29.69
CA GLU A 85 -4.30 2.40 -28.94
C GLU A 85 -4.63 3.25 -27.71
N ALA A 86 -5.90 3.35 -27.32
CA ALA A 86 -6.31 4.20 -26.21
C ALA A 86 -5.71 3.73 -24.87
N ALA A 87 -5.28 4.68 -24.05
CA ALA A 87 -4.80 4.37 -22.72
C ALA A 87 -5.92 3.75 -21.87
N GLN A 88 -5.59 2.64 -21.21
CA GLN A 88 -6.46 1.97 -20.26
C GLN A 88 -6.10 2.40 -18.84
N PHE A 89 -7.13 2.61 -18.03
CA PHE A 89 -6.99 2.97 -16.63
C PHE A 89 -7.77 2.01 -15.75
N VAL A 90 -7.21 1.72 -14.58
CA VAL A 90 -7.92 1.08 -13.47
C VAL A 90 -8.43 2.20 -12.58
N VAL A 91 -9.72 2.44 -12.60
CA VAL A 91 -10.40 3.48 -11.84
C VAL A 91 -11.05 2.85 -10.62
N ARG A 92 -10.97 3.52 -9.47
CA ARG A 92 -11.51 3.06 -8.19
C ARG A 92 -12.42 4.13 -7.61
N ALA A 93 -13.59 3.70 -7.11
CA ALA A 93 -14.47 4.55 -6.36
C ALA A 93 -13.89 4.83 -4.96
N CYS A 94 -13.95 6.09 -4.54
CA CYS A 94 -13.59 6.51 -3.19
C CYS A 94 -14.86 7.01 -2.47
N PRO A 95 -15.02 6.75 -1.15
CA PRO A 95 -16.19 7.20 -0.41
C PRO A 95 -16.39 8.72 -0.40
N SER A 96 -15.29 9.49 -0.53
CA SER A 96 -15.30 10.94 -0.61
C SER A 96 -14.07 11.47 -1.36
N ALA A 97 -14.11 12.75 -1.71
CA ALA A 97 -12.97 13.48 -2.26
C ALA A 97 -11.75 13.46 -1.32
N TRP A 98 -11.98 13.60 -0.02
CA TRP A 98 -10.94 13.48 1.00
C TRP A 98 -10.25 12.12 0.90
N ARG A 99 -11.02 11.02 0.81
CA ARG A 99 -10.45 9.66 0.66
C ARG A 99 -9.68 9.47 -0.64
N ALA A 100 -10.17 10.02 -1.74
CA ALA A 100 -9.46 9.99 -3.00
C ALA A 100 -8.11 10.73 -2.89
N ALA A 101 -8.12 11.95 -2.35
CA ALA A 101 -6.94 12.78 -2.16
C ALA A 101 -5.91 12.14 -1.21
N GLN A 102 -6.37 11.53 -0.09
CA GLN A 102 -5.50 10.81 0.84
C GLN A 102 -4.89 9.55 0.22
N SER A 103 -5.65 8.81 -0.59
CA SER A 103 -5.14 7.64 -1.32
C SER A 103 -4.08 8.04 -2.35
N TRP A 104 -4.33 9.13 -3.08
CA TRP A 104 -3.34 9.72 -3.98
C TRP A 104 -2.07 10.14 -3.22
N PHE A 105 -2.21 10.85 -2.10
CA PHE A 105 -1.08 11.29 -1.29
C PHE A 105 -0.25 10.11 -0.77
N ALA A 106 -0.89 9.07 -0.23
CA ALA A 106 -0.22 7.86 0.20
C ALA A 106 0.53 7.15 -0.94
N SER A 107 -0.01 7.17 -2.18
CA SER A 107 0.70 6.64 -3.35
C SER A 107 2.00 7.41 -3.64
N ARG A 108 2.00 8.75 -3.44
CA ARG A 108 3.20 9.58 -3.59
C ARG A 108 4.25 9.27 -2.54
N LEU A 109 3.83 9.10 -1.28
CA LEU A 109 4.73 8.70 -0.19
C LEU A 109 5.35 7.32 -0.43
N CYS A 110 4.57 6.36 -0.94
CA CYS A 110 5.09 5.05 -1.33
C CYS A 110 6.14 5.17 -2.46
N GLY A 111 5.86 5.99 -3.47
CA GLY A 111 6.82 6.30 -4.53
C GLY A 111 8.08 7.03 -4.01
N ALA A 112 7.93 7.90 -3.01
CA ALA A 112 9.03 8.60 -2.36
C ALA A 112 9.98 7.66 -1.60
N LEU A 113 9.57 6.43 -1.28
CA LEU A 113 10.48 5.38 -0.79
C LEU A 113 11.30 4.71 -1.92
N GLY A 114 11.03 5.06 -3.18
CA GLY A 114 11.59 4.40 -4.36
C GLY A 114 11.01 3.00 -4.60
N LEU A 115 9.82 2.71 -4.06
CA LEU A 115 9.13 1.44 -4.30
C LEU A 115 8.28 1.52 -5.57
N ALA A 116 8.06 0.38 -6.22
CA ALA A 116 7.21 0.32 -7.39
C ALA A 116 5.73 0.47 -6.99
N THR A 117 5.05 1.43 -7.62
CA THR A 117 3.63 1.73 -7.46
C THR A 117 3.08 2.16 -8.82
N PRO A 118 1.84 1.80 -9.19
CA PRO A 118 1.27 2.31 -10.43
C PRO A 118 1.05 3.82 -10.29
N THR A 119 1.23 4.57 -11.37
CA THR A 119 1.02 6.02 -11.32
C THR A 119 -0.43 6.32 -11.00
N ALA A 120 -0.66 7.00 -9.88
CA ALA A 120 -2.00 7.34 -9.42
C ALA A 120 -2.36 8.80 -9.75
N PHE A 121 -3.62 9.00 -10.11
CA PHE A 121 -4.23 10.27 -10.50
C PHE A 121 -5.59 10.41 -9.84
N LEU A 122 -6.00 11.65 -9.61
CA LEU A 122 -7.39 11.96 -9.33
C LEU A 122 -8.10 12.23 -10.66
N VAL A 123 -9.28 11.63 -10.85
CA VAL A 123 -10.07 11.80 -12.07
C VAL A 123 -11.53 12.08 -11.74
N ARG A 124 -12.23 12.74 -12.65
CA ARG A 124 -13.67 13.04 -12.56
C ARG A 124 -14.35 12.92 -13.93
N GLY A 125 -15.68 13.04 -13.98
CA GLY A 125 -16.44 12.97 -15.22
C GLY A 125 -16.68 11.55 -15.76
N CYS A 126 -16.13 10.52 -15.13
CA CYS A 126 -16.25 9.12 -15.57
C CYS A 126 -17.37 8.32 -14.89
N SER A 127 -18.26 8.95 -14.12
CA SER A 127 -19.29 8.23 -13.34
C SER A 127 -20.20 7.38 -14.22
N SER A 128 -20.62 7.91 -15.37
CA SER A 128 -21.50 7.19 -16.29
C SER A 128 -20.83 5.92 -16.85
N ALA A 129 -19.54 6.01 -17.17
CA ALA A 129 -18.75 4.87 -17.63
C ALA A 129 -18.42 3.88 -16.51
N PHE A 130 -18.30 4.37 -15.27
CA PHE A 130 -17.88 3.58 -14.12
C PHE A 130 -19.02 2.75 -13.52
N ASP A 131 -20.15 3.40 -13.18
CA ASP A 131 -21.29 2.78 -12.50
C ASP A 131 -22.65 3.15 -13.11
N GLY A 132 -22.67 3.90 -14.21
CA GLY A 132 -23.90 4.34 -14.87
C GLY A 132 -24.57 5.56 -14.20
N THR A 133 -23.98 6.12 -13.14
CA THR A 133 -24.54 7.32 -12.48
C THR A 133 -24.12 8.62 -13.20
N HIS A 134 -24.93 9.67 -13.07
CA HIS A 134 -24.64 11.00 -13.60
C HIS A 134 -24.14 11.94 -12.49
N ALA A 135 -22.93 11.68 -11.99
CA ALA A 135 -22.24 12.45 -10.94
C ALA A 135 -20.85 12.89 -11.46
N PRO A 136 -20.77 13.82 -12.42
CA PRO A 136 -19.52 14.20 -13.08
C PRO A 136 -18.50 14.86 -12.14
N GLU A 137 -18.94 15.43 -11.03
CA GLU A 137 -18.12 16.02 -9.96
C GLU A 137 -17.46 14.99 -9.04
N ARG A 138 -17.93 13.72 -9.04
CA ARG A 138 -17.38 12.69 -8.17
C ARG A 138 -15.92 12.40 -8.51
N LEU A 139 -15.07 12.45 -7.49
CA LEU A 139 -13.66 12.11 -7.59
C LEU A 139 -13.44 10.60 -7.47
N TYR A 140 -12.57 10.09 -8.34
CA TYR A 140 -12.09 8.72 -8.34
C TYR A 140 -10.57 8.69 -8.30
N LEU A 141 -9.99 7.60 -7.79
CA LEU A 141 -8.57 7.31 -7.93
C LEU A 141 -8.38 6.48 -9.19
N ALA A 142 -7.56 6.94 -10.13
CA ALA A 142 -7.20 6.18 -11.33
C ALA A 142 -5.72 5.80 -11.31
N THR A 143 -5.40 4.64 -11.87
CA THR A 143 -4.03 4.25 -12.18
C THR A 143 -3.92 3.72 -13.60
N THR A 144 -2.75 3.86 -14.22
CA THR A 144 -2.50 3.27 -15.54
C THR A 144 -2.67 1.75 -15.46
N TYR A 145 -3.41 1.15 -16.39
CA TYR A 145 -3.56 -0.29 -16.45
C TYR A 145 -2.23 -0.94 -16.87
N LEU A 146 -1.80 -1.95 -16.11
CA LEU A 146 -0.58 -2.70 -16.37
C LEU A 146 -0.94 -4.14 -16.79
N PRO A 147 -0.90 -4.50 -18.08
CA PRO A 147 -1.36 -5.82 -18.57
C PRO A 147 -0.61 -7.00 -17.95
N ALA A 148 0.68 -6.81 -17.62
CA ALA A 148 1.53 -7.82 -16.99
C ALA A 148 1.39 -7.89 -15.47
N TYR A 149 0.64 -6.99 -14.83
CA TYR A 149 0.41 -7.04 -13.39
C TYR A 149 -0.51 -8.20 -13.02
N ARG A 150 -0.18 -8.88 -11.92
CA ARG A 150 -1.02 -9.90 -11.29
C ARG A 150 -0.99 -9.68 -9.77
N ALA A 151 -2.17 -9.69 -9.16
CA ALA A 151 -2.32 -9.76 -7.70
C ALA A 151 -1.46 -10.90 -7.13
N LEU A 152 -0.84 -10.69 -5.96
CA LEU A 152 0.11 -11.65 -5.37
C LEU A 152 -0.53 -13.02 -5.17
N GLY A 153 -1.75 -13.07 -4.63
CA GLY A 153 -2.46 -14.32 -4.40
C GLY A 153 -2.73 -15.10 -5.69
N GLN A 154 -3.04 -14.41 -6.79
CA GLN A 154 -3.21 -15.02 -8.10
C GLN A 154 -1.88 -15.43 -8.71
N TRP A 155 -0.85 -14.57 -8.59
CA TRP A 155 0.47 -14.82 -9.15
C TRP A 155 1.14 -16.05 -8.54
N LEU A 156 1.04 -16.23 -7.21
CA LEU A 156 1.58 -17.37 -6.47
C LEU A 156 1.06 -18.73 -6.97
N GLU A 157 -0.13 -18.74 -7.58
CA GLU A 157 -0.75 -19.96 -8.13
C GLU A 157 -0.31 -20.23 -9.58
N THR A 158 0.47 -19.35 -10.21
CA THR A 158 0.87 -19.53 -11.61
C THR A 158 2.10 -20.43 -11.78
N ASP A 159 2.26 -21.00 -12.97
CA ASP A 159 3.49 -21.70 -13.36
C ASP A 159 4.73 -20.80 -13.31
N THR A 160 4.55 -19.50 -13.53
CA THR A 160 5.65 -18.53 -13.46
C THR A 160 6.17 -18.39 -12.03
N ALA A 161 5.28 -18.29 -11.03
CA ALA A 161 5.70 -18.28 -9.63
C ALA A 161 6.35 -19.61 -9.23
N TRP A 162 5.84 -20.74 -9.73
CA TRP A 162 6.43 -22.03 -9.46
C TRP A 162 7.83 -22.19 -10.03
N ARG A 163 8.08 -21.76 -11.28
CA ARG A 163 9.45 -21.75 -11.84
C ARG A 163 10.42 -20.94 -10.99
N VAL A 164 9.94 -19.86 -10.36
CA VAL A 164 10.74 -19.05 -9.44
C VAL A 164 11.04 -19.81 -8.15
N ILE A 165 10.06 -20.50 -7.57
CA ILE A 165 10.20 -21.27 -6.32
C ILE A 165 11.08 -22.51 -6.56
N ASP A 166 10.79 -23.29 -7.60
CA ASP A 166 11.51 -24.52 -7.95
C ASP A 166 12.92 -24.24 -8.49
N GLY A 167 13.15 -23.05 -9.06
CA GLY A 167 14.46 -22.61 -9.51
C GLY A 167 15.43 -22.22 -8.38
N VAL A 168 14.98 -22.18 -7.12
CA VAL A 168 15.85 -21.93 -5.96
C VAL A 168 16.85 -23.09 -5.80
N ARG A 169 18.07 -22.79 -5.33
CA ARG A 169 19.08 -23.82 -5.06
C ARG A 169 18.54 -24.84 -4.05
N GLY A 170 18.39 -26.09 -4.48
CA GLY A 170 17.78 -27.16 -3.68
C GLY A 170 16.37 -27.56 -4.13
N GLY A 171 15.77 -26.81 -5.06
CA GLY A 171 14.43 -27.07 -5.58
C GLY A 171 13.31 -26.77 -4.58
N ALA A 172 12.07 -26.90 -5.04
CA ALA A 172 10.92 -26.82 -4.15
C ALA A 172 10.84 -28.10 -3.29
N ASP A 173 10.65 -27.94 -1.98
CA ASP A 173 10.40 -29.06 -1.08
C ASP A 173 9.02 -29.72 -1.34
N GLU A 174 8.82 -30.91 -0.78
CA GLU A 174 7.55 -31.65 -0.93
C GLU A 174 6.36 -30.89 -0.35
N ALA A 175 6.56 -30.09 0.71
CA ALA A 175 5.51 -29.27 1.29
C ALA A 175 5.03 -28.18 0.31
N CYS A 176 5.95 -27.56 -0.43
CA CYS A 176 5.67 -26.58 -1.46
C CYS A 176 4.95 -27.21 -2.67
N LYS A 177 5.39 -28.40 -3.11
CA LYS A 177 4.71 -29.16 -4.17
C LYS A 177 3.26 -29.48 -3.77
N GLN A 178 3.07 -29.96 -2.55
CA GLN A 178 1.75 -30.25 -2.01
C GLN A 178 0.89 -29.00 -1.89
N ALA A 179 1.44 -27.90 -1.36
CA ALA A 179 0.71 -26.63 -1.26
C ALA A 179 0.27 -26.08 -2.62
N ARG A 180 1.11 -26.24 -3.66
CA ARG A 180 0.77 -25.89 -5.04
C ARG A 180 -0.38 -26.75 -5.58
N ALA A 181 -0.34 -28.06 -5.37
CA ALA A 181 -1.43 -28.94 -5.81
C ALA A 181 -2.75 -28.58 -5.10
N GLU A 182 -2.70 -28.40 -3.78
CA GLU A 182 -3.89 -28.08 -2.98
C GLU A 182 -4.48 -26.70 -3.30
N VAL A 183 -3.65 -25.67 -3.52
CA VAL A 183 -4.18 -24.33 -3.84
C VAL A 183 -4.92 -24.33 -5.19
N HIS A 184 -4.44 -25.11 -6.17
CA HIS A 184 -5.12 -25.29 -7.45
C HIS A 184 -6.45 -26.04 -7.29
N GLU A 185 -6.44 -27.14 -6.53
CA GLU A 185 -7.66 -27.93 -6.28
C GLU A 185 -8.71 -27.09 -5.54
N ILE A 186 -8.31 -26.33 -4.53
CA ILE A 186 -9.19 -25.40 -3.81
C ILE A 186 -9.72 -24.32 -4.75
N GLY A 187 -8.86 -23.74 -5.59
CA GLY A 187 -9.25 -22.75 -6.60
C GLY A 187 -10.31 -23.27 -7.56
N GLN A 188 -10.11 -24.47 -8.12
CA GLN A 188 -11.08 -25.13 -9.00
C GLN A 188 -12.42 -25.38 -8.29
N ARG A 189 -12.37 -25.85 -7.03
CA ARG A 189 -13.59 -26.04 -6.21
C ARG A 189 -14.33 -24.73 -5.97
N MET A 190 -13.61 -23.63 -5.75
CA MET A 190 -14.21 -22.29 -5.59
C MET A 190 -14.87 -21.80 -6.88
N GLU A 191 -14.21 -21.97 -8.03
CA GLU A 191 -14.75 -21.58 -9.35
C GLU A 191 -16.03 -22.37 -9.71
N GLN A 192 -16.02 -23.69 -9.49
CA GLN A 192 -17.17 -24.56 -9.70
C GLN A 192 -18.36 -24.19 -8.79
N ARG A 193 -18.11 -23.72 -7.55
CA ARG A 193 -19.15 -23.21 -6.66
C ARG A 193 -19.65 -21.84 -7.07
N GLY A 194 -18.77 -20.96 -7.55
CA GLY A 194 -19.12 -19.62 -8.05
C GLY A 194 -20.01 -19.67 -9.29
N ALA A 195 -19.79 -20.64 -10.18
CA ALA A 195 -20.64 -20.89 -11.35
C ALA A 195 -22.06 -21.37 -10.95
N ASN A 196 -22.21 -21.97 -9.77
CA ASN A 196 -23.47 -22.47 -9.23
C ASN A 196 -24.03 -21.52 -8.15
N ALA A 197 -24.31 -20.27 -8.54
CA ALA A 197 -24.73 -19.17 -7.66
C ALA A 197 -25.96 -19.44 -6.77
N ALA A 198 -26.77 -20.46 -7.09
CA ALA A 198 -27.92 -20.90 -6.28
C ALA A 198 -27.51 -21.71 -5.03
N GLN A 199 -26.38 -22.42 -5.08
CA GLN A 199 -25.87 -23.27 -3.98
C GLN A 199 -24.90 -22.53 -3.04
N ALA A 200 -24.33 -21.41 -3.48
CA ALA A 200 -23.32 -20.64 -2.76
C ALA A 200 -23.86 -19.86 -1.54
N ARG A 201 -25.19 -19.83 -1.35
CA ARG A 201 -25.87 -18.97 -0.36
C ARG A 201 -26.02 -19.58 1.03
N THR A 202 -25.65 -20.84 1.24
CA THR A 202 -26.08 -21.58 2.44
C THR A 202 -25.03 -21.76 3.54
N ASP A 203 -23.75 -21.37 3.34
CA ASP A 203 -22.78 -21.42 4.45
C ASP A 203 -21.58 -20.46 4.25
N ALA A 204 -21.72 -19.24 4.79
CA ALA A 204 -20.65 -18.24 4.79
C ALA A 204 -19.41 -18.70 5.57
N GLN A 205 -19.60 -19.50 6.63
CA GLN A 205 -18.52 -20.02 7.45
C GLN A 205 -17.72 -21.09 6.70
N ALA A 206 -18.39 -21.98 5.97
CA ALA A 206 -17.70 -22.93 5.08
C ALA A 206 -16.95 -22.23 3.95
N TYR A 207 -17.48 -21.15 3.39
CA TYR A 207 -16.77 -20.37 2.37
C TYR A 207 -15.53 -19.68 2.96
N ALA A 208 -15.66 -19.05 4.13
CA ALA A 208 -14.53 -18.44 4.85
C ALA A 208 -13.44 -19.48 5.18
N ALA A 209 -13.82 -20.69 5.60
CA ALA A 209 -12.88 -21.78 5.85
C ALA A 209 -12.12 -22.19 4.58
N ILE A 210 -12.77 -22.20 3.42
CA ILE A 210 -12.13 -22.49 2.12
C ILE A 210 -11.17 -21.37 1.73
N VAL A 211 -11.57 -20.10 1.87
CA VAL A 211 -10.71 -18.94 1.62
C VAL A 211 -9.47 -19.00 2.51
N LYS A 212 -9.66 -19.27 3.80
CA LYS A 212 -8.57 -19.45 4.77
C LYS A 212 -7.63 -20.58 4.35
N ALA A 213 -8.16 -21.75 4.00
CA ALA A 213 -7.34 -22.88 3.56
C ALA A 213 -6.51 -22.54 2.30
N ARG A 214 -7.11 -21.85 1.32
CA ARG A 214 -6.39 -21.37 0.13
C ARG A 214 -5.26 -20.40 0.50
N ASN A 215 -5.54 -19.45 1.38
CA ASN A 215 -4.56 -18.46 1.83
C ASN A 215 -3.45 -19.06 2.69
N ASP A 216 -3.74 -20.09 3.49
CA ASP A 216 -2.71 -20.83 4.24
C ASP A 216 -1.71 -21.50 3.27
N ARG A 217 -2.17 -22.01 2.12
CA ARG A 217 -1.29 -22.56 1.06
C ARG A 217 -0.53 -21.48 0.30
N ARG A 218 -1.19 -20.37 -0.05
CA ARG A 218 -0.51 -19.19 -0.62
C ARG A 218 0.59 -18.66 0.30
N ALA A 219 0.35 -18.61 1.61
CA ALA A 219 1.36 -18.18 2.59
C ALA A 219 2.57 -19.11 2.61
N MET A 220 2.38 -20.43 2.45
CA MET A 220 3.48 -21.38 2.32
C MET A 220 4.29 -21.13 1.03
N LEU A 221 3.62 -21.00 -0.12
CA LEU A 221 4.27 -20.68 -1.40
C LEU A 221 5.00 -19.33 -1.33
N CYS A 222 4.40 -18.34 -0.67
CA CYS A 222 5.01 -17.04 -0.47
C CYS A 222 6.30 -17.12 0.36
N ARG A 223 6.38 -18.00 1.38
CA ARG A 223 7.61 -18.20 2.17
C ARG A 223 8.71 -18.91 1.38
N ALA A 224 8.35 -19.66 0.35
CA ALA A 224 9.28 -20.38 -0.51
C ALA A 224 9.87 -19.50 -1.62
N LEU A 225 9.40 -18.26 -1.79
CA LEU A 225 9.97 -17.35 -2.77
C LEU A 225 11.44 -17.02 -2.44
N PRO A 226 12.30 -16.84 -3.47
CA PRO A 226 13.68 -16.42 -3.28
C PRO A 226 13.80 -15.08 -2.55
N ASP A 227 14.96 -14.86 -1.93
CA ASP A 227 15.26 -13.65 -1.15
C ASP A 227 14.96 -12.32 -1.86
N VAL A 228 15.14 -12.23 -3.18
CA VAL A 228 14.84 -11.01 -3.94
C VAL A 228 13.36 -10.63 -3.82
N TYR A 229 12.46 -11.62 -3.86
CA TYR A 229 11.03 -11.42 -3.67
C TYR A 229 10.68 -11.17 -2.21
N GLN A 230 11.30 -11.90 -1.26
CA GLN A 230 11.10 -11.68 0.18
C GLN A 230 11.46 -10.24 0.56
N CYS A 231 12.66 -9.80 0.16
CA CYS A 231 13.12 -8.44 0.40
C CYS A 231 12.17 -7.41 -0.19
N ALA A 232 11.62 -7.64 -1.39
CA ALA A 232 10.69 -6.71 -2.00
C ALA A 232 9.34 -6.66 -1.25
N LEU A 233 8.80 -7.79 -0.80
CA LEU A 233 7.59 -7.86 0.02
C LEU A 233 7.78 -7.18 1.39
N GLU A 234 8.93 -7.41 2.02
CA GLU A 234 9.30 -6.79 3.30
C GLU A 234 9.42 -5.26 3.19
N ARG A 235 9.97 -4.73 2.09
CA ARG A 235 10.01 -3.27 1.84
C ARG A 235 8.60 -2.67 1.83
N HIS A 236 7.66 -3.31 1.12
CA HIS A 236 6.26 -2.87 1.06
C HIS A 236 5.54 -3.04 2.41
N TYR A 237 5.86 -4.08 3.16
CA TYR A 237 5.36 -4.25 4.53
C TYR A 237 5.84 -3.13 5.47
N ILE A 238 7.12 -2.79 5.44
CA ILE A 238 7.68 -1.66 6.22
C ILE A 238 7.05 -0.33 5.76
N ALA A 239 6.83 -0.13 4.46
CA ALA A 239 6.10 1.02 3.94
C ALA A 239 4.65 1.07 4.47
N ALA A 240 3.97 -0.06 4.54
CA ALA A 240 2.63 -0.16 5.09
C ALA A 240 2.60 0.18 6.59
N LEU A 241 3.60 -0.24 7.38
CA LEU A 241 3.74 0.19 8.76
C LEU A 241 3.90 1.71 8.85
N TRP A 242 4.76 2.31 8.04
CA TRP A 242 4.94 3.77 8.04
C TRP A 242 3.65 4.53 7.70
N LEU A 243 2.98 4.11 6.62
CA LEU A 243 1.77 4.77 6.10
C LEU A 243 0.50 4.38 6.86
N GLY A 244 0.57 3.43 7.79
CA GLY A 244 -0.59 2.90 8.50
C GLY A 244 -1.60 2.23 7.55
N ASN A 245 -1.09 1.53 6.51
CA ASN A 245 -1.93 0.80 5.58
C ASN A 245 -2.42 -0.49 6.24
N TRP A 246 -3.63 -0.45 6.80
CA TRP A 246 -4.21 -1.59 7.50
C TRP A 246 -4.70 -2.71 6.56
N ASN A 247 -4.68 -2.51 5.24
CA ASN A 247 -5.19 -3.45 4.24
C ASN A 247 -4.18 -3.82 3.13
N LEU A 248 -2.87 -3.89 3.46
CA LEU A 248 -1.82 -4.24 2.49
C LEU A 248 -2.08 -5.58 1.76
N CYS A 249 -2.52 -6.59 2.50
CA CYS A 249 -3.04 -7.84 1.95
C CYS A 249 -4.52 -7.94 2.31
N ASP A 250 -5.39 -7.83 1.31
CA ASP A 250 -6.79 -8.20 1.47
C ASP A 250 -6.95 -9.74 1.55
N ALA A 251 -8.18 -10.23 1.69
CA ALA A 251 -8.48 -11.66 1.71
C ALA A 251 -8.07 -12.41 0.42
N ALA A 252 -7.83 -11.71 -0.69
CA ALA A 252 -7.37 -12.30 -1.94
C ALA A 252 -5.85 -12.14 -2.16
N MET A 253 -5.14 -11.44 -1.27
CA MET A 253 -3.79 -10.92 -1.49
C MET A 253 -3.69 -10.10 -2.79
N GLY A 254 -4.65 -9.21 -3.02
CA GLY A 254 -4.87 -8.42 -4.24
C GLY A 254 -4.29 -7.02 -4.23
N ASN A 255 -4.10 -6.43 -3.03
CA ASN A 255 -3.62 -5.06 -2.85
C ASN A 255 -2.10 -4.90 -3.02
N ILE A 256 -1.40 -6.03 -3.13
CA ILE A 256 0.01 -6.14 -3.52
C ILE A 256 0.12 -7.21 -4.61
N GLY A 257 1.06 -7.06 -5.53
CA GLY A 257 1.22 -8.00 -6.63
C GLY A 257 2.57 -7.94 -7.32
N VAL A 258 2.69 -8.72 -8.38
CA VAL A 258 3.88 -8.77 -9.24
C VAL A 258 3.55 -8.15 -10.58
N TRP A 259 4.36 -7.18 -10.98
CA TRP A 259 4.40 -6.65 -12.33
C TRP A 259 5.74 -7.02 -12.97
N ARG A 260 5.73 -7.32 -14.27
CA ARG A 260 6.95 -7.55 -15.04
C ARG A 260 7.12 -6.41 -16.04
N ASP A 261 8.30 -5.81 -16.06
CA ASP A 261 8.61 -4.74 -16.99
C ASP A 261 8.86 -5.26 -18.42
N LYS A 262 9.19 -4.36 -19.34
CA LYS A 262 9.52 -4.69 -20.73
C LYS A 262 10.73 -5.61 -20.89
N ASN A 263 11.60 -5.70 -19.88
CA ASN A 263 12.78 -6.56 -19.84
C ASN A 263 12.51 -7.86 -19.06
N ASP A 264 11.25 -8.14 -18.73
CA ASP A 264 10.81 -9.28 -17.91
C ASP A 264 11.39 -9.30 -16.49
N LEU A 265 11.77 -8.14 -15.95
CA LEU A 265 12.21 -8.00 -14.56
C LEU A 265 10.98 -7.91 -13.64
N PRO A 266 10.92 -8.73 -12.57
CA PRO A 266 9.80 -8.73 -11.64
C PRO A 266 9.90 -7.59 -10.63
N TYR A 267 8.81 -6.87 -10.45
CA TYR A 267 8.63 -5.83 -9.44
C TYR A 267 7.45 -6.19 -8.55
N ILE A 268 7.68 -6.15 -7.22
CA ILE A 268 6.58 -6.15 -6.26
C ILE A 268 6.00 -4.76 -6.20
N MET A 269 4.68 -4.67 -6.29
CA MET A 269 3.95 -3.40 -6.42
C MET A 269 2.75 -3.39 -5.49
N THR A 270 2.61 -2.33 -4.70
CA THR A 270 1.37 -2.02 -3.97
C THR A 270 0.49 -1.17 -4.88
N VAL A 271 -0.80 -1.54 -5.00
CA VAL A 271 -1.73 -0.90 -5.94
C VAL A 271 -2.92 -0.22 -5.27
N ASP A 272 -3.12 -0.48 -3.97
CA ASP A 272 -4.23 0.07 -3.19
C ASP A 272 -3.73 0.85 -1.97
N PHE A 273 -4.11 2.12 -1.92
CA PHE A 273 -3.74 3.06 -0.87
C PHE A 273 -4.95 3.56 -0.08
N SER A 274 -6.16 3.04 -0.32
CA SER A 274 -7.38 3.55 0.33
C SER A 274 -7.45 3.30 1.83
N ALA A 275 -6.63 2.39 2.34
CA ALA A 275 -6.49 2.07 3.76
C ALA A 275 -5.31 2.79 4.45
N CYS A 276 -4.63 3.72 3.77
CA CYS A 276 -3.49 4.45 4.34
C CYS A 276 -3.93 5.68 5.15
N LEU A 277 -3.00 6.21 5.96
CA LEU A 277 -3.07 7.51 6.63
C LEU A 277 -4.28 7.68 7.55
N GLY A 278 -4.70 6.61 8.23
CA GLY A 278 -5.82 6.66 9.18
C GLY A 278 -7.19 6.70 8.50
N SER A 279 -7.27 6.31 7.23
CA SER A 279 -8.52 6.17 6.50
C SER A 279 -9.36 5.01 7.06
N GLU A 280 -10.21 5.28 8.06
CA GLU A 280 -11.22 4.32 8.58
C GLU A 280 -12.55 4.44 7.84
N VAL A 281 -13.23 3.34 7.54
CA VAL A 281 -14.65 3.39 7.13
C VAL A 281 -15.49 3.50 8.40
N GLN A 282 -16.00 4.69 8.70
CA GLN A 282 -16.95 4.85 9.80
C GLN A 282 -18.32 4.36 9.31
N GLY A 283 -18.63 3.10 9.57
CA GLY A 283 -19.85 2.47 9.07
C GLY A 283 -20.19 1.08 9.62
N GLU A 284 -19.53 0.61 10.68
CA GLU A 284 -19.95 -0.56 11.44
C GLU A 284 -19.83 -0.23 12.94
N CYS A 285 -20.63 0.72 13.40
CA CYS A 285 -20.95 0.86 14.82
C CYS A 285 -22.36 0.31 15.05
N ASP A 286 -22.48 -0.60 16.01
CA ASP A 286 -23.73 -1.12 16.55
C ASP A 286 -24.74 0.00 16.84
N GLY A 287 -25.99 -0.22 16.42
CA GLY A 287 -27.11 0.65 16.71
C GLY A 287 -28.38 0.15 16.04
N ASP A 288 -29.31 -0.32 16.87
CA ASP A 288 -30.67 -0.77 16.58
C ASP A 288 -31.31 -0.28 15.27
N GLY A 289 -31.91 -1.25 14.56
CA GLY A 289 -33.15 -1.11 13.81
C GLY A 289 -33.29 0.10 12.89
N VAL A 290 -33.12 -0.13 11.58
CA VAL A 290 -34.11 0.13 10.51
C VAL A 290 -33.40 0.10 9.14
N THR A 291 -33.72 -0.94 8.37
CA THR A 291 -33.56 -1.14 6.91
C THR A 291 -32.28 -0.68 6.21
N LEU A 292 -31.28 -1.58 6.16
CA LEU A 292 -30.23 -1.60 5.13
C LEU A 292 -30.77 -2.17 3.80
N PRO A 293 -30.32 -1.66 2.62
CA PRO A 293 -30.53 -2.34 1.35
C PRO A 293 -29.77 -3.67 1.36
N ARG A 294 -30.56 -4.73 1.40
CA ARG A 294 -30.21 -6.15 1.41
C ARG A 294 -29.34 -6.54 0.20
N ARG A 295 -28.01 -6.37 0.27
CA ARG A 295 -27.03 -7.14 -0.57
C ARG A 295 -25.54 -7.08 -0.20
N GLN A 296 -25.12 -6.35 0.85
CA GLN A 296 -23.72 -6.36 1.34
C GLN A 296 -23.49 -7.16 2.64
N ALA A 297 -24.50 -7.86 3.15
CA ALA A 297 -24.42 -8.55 4.44
C ALA A 297 -23.69 -9.92 4.45
N PHE A 298 -22.78 -10.20 3.50
CA PHE A 298 -22.10 -11.51 3.43
C PHE A 298 -20.57 -11.45 3.54
N ALA A 299 -19.98 -10.29 3.84
CA ALA A 299 -18.55 -10.16 4.12
C ALA A 299 -18.22 -9.57 5.51
N SER A 300 -19.23 -9.15 6.29
CA SER A 300 -19.04 -8.46 7.58
C SER A 300 -19.25 -9.33 8.84
N SER A 301 -19.35 -10.66 8.71
CA SER A 301 -19.63 -11.56 9.85
C SER A 301 -18.41 -12.39 10.27
N GLU A 302 -17.19 -11.84 10.22
CA GLU A 302 -15.99 -12.52 10.75
C GLU A 302 -15.58 -12.06 12.17
N ALA A 303 -16.22 -11.05 12.74
CA ALA A 303 -15.90 -10.54 14.08
C ALA A 303 -16.66 -11.21 15.24
N SER A 304 -17.38 -12.32 15.01
CA SER A 304 -18.10 -13.00 16.10
C SER A 304 -18.02 -14.52 16.01
N ARG A 305 -17.33 -15.08 17.02
CA ARG A 305 -17.35 -16.48 17.50
C ARG A 305 -16.47 -17.50 16.75
N TRP A 306 -15.27 -17.66 17.26
CA TRP A 306 -14.54 -18.95 17.25
C TRP A 306 -14.62 -19.58 18.65
N PRO A 307 -15.20 -20.78 18.83
CA PRO A 307 -15.08 -21.52 20.08
C PRO A 307 -13.84 -22.43 20.05
N GLY A 308 -13.03 -22.40 21.11
CA GLY A 308 -12.10 -23.48 21.43
C GLY A 308 -10.60 -23.20 21.26
N LEU A 309 -10.07 -22.19 21.94
CA LEU A 309 -8.69 -22.17 22.42
C LEU A 309 -8.69 -21.48 23.79
N SER A 310 -8.79 -22.26 24.85
CA SER A 310 -8.68 -21.80 26.23
C SER A 310 -7.28 -21.25 26.48
N GLY A 311 -7.19 -19.93 26.68
CA GLY A 311 -5.97 -19.23 27.08
C GLY A 311 -5.50 -18.15 26.09
N ARG A 312 -6.28 -17.08 25.92
CA ARG A 312 -5.81 -15.82 25.32
C ARG A 312 -6.43 -14.63 26.05
N PRO A 313 -5.73 -13.47 26.16
CA PRO A 313 -6.27 -12.30 26.82
C PRO A 313 -7.50 -11.81 26.05
N ASP A 314 -8.46 -11.32 26.82
CA ASP A 314 -9.75 -10.79 26.44
C ASP A 314 -9.71 -9.91 25.17
N MET A 315 -10.19 -10.45 24.05
CA MET A 315 -10.33 -9.75 22.76
C MET A 315 -11.73 -9.13 22.58
N SER A 316 -12.50 -9.00 23.65
CA SER A 316 -13.90 -8.54 23.60
C SER A 316 -14.08 -7.02 23.68
N HIS A 317 -13.01 -6.24 23.86
CA HIS A 317 -13.10 -4.79 24.09
C HIS A 317 -11.96 -3.99 23.42
N ARG A 318 -11.71 -4.22 22.13
CA ARG A 318 -11.04 -3.21 21.30
C ARG A 318 -11.89 -2.88 20.10
N SER A 319 -12.53 -1.71 20.14
CA SER A 319 -12.93 -1.01 18.93
C SER A 319 -11.71 -0.92 18.01
N PRO A 320 -11.83 -1.16 16.69
CA PRO A 320 -10.75 -0.89 15.73
C PRO A 320 -10.41 0.61 15.58
N ALA A 321 -11.04 1.47 16.39
CA ALA A 321 -10.85 2.90 16.41
C ALA A 321 -9.41 3.26 16.81
N SER A 322 -8.69 3.86 15.86
CA SER A 322 -7.62 4.83 16.07
C SER A 322 -6.33 4.27 16.72
N HIS A 323 -5.14 4.46 16.17
CA HIS A 323 -4.62 5.71 15.67
C HIS A 323 -3.61 5.40 14.57
N TYR A 324 -3.83 5.95 13.36
CA TYR A 324 -2.67 6.47 12.65
C TYR A 324 -2.06 7.57 13.53
N GLY A 325 -1.26 7.17 14.51
CA GLY A 325 -0.69 8.04 15.53
C GLY A 325 0.73 8.42 15.16
N ALA A 326 1.26 9.48 15.77
CA ALA A 326 2.63 9.92 15.53
C ALA A 326 3.70 8.89 15.95
N VAL A 327 3.35 7.93 16.81
CA VAL A 327 4.27 6.96 17.40
C VAL A 327 4.01 5.55 16.86
N ILE A 328 5.09 4.84 16.52
CA ILE A 328 5.09 3.41 16.21
C ILE A 328 5.67 2.65 17.42
N PRO A 329 4.95 1.66 18.00
CA PRO A 329 5.45 0.89 19.15
C PRO A 329 6.76 0.14 18.85
N GLU A 330 7.57 -0.10 19.90
CA GLU A 330 8.87 -0.78 19.76
C GLU A 330 8.78 -2.21 19.19
N GLY A 331 7.67 -2.91 19.41
CA GLY A 331 7.40 -4.26 18.86
C GLY A 331 6.70 -4.28 17.51
N ALA A 332 6.51 -3.13 16.85
CA ALA A 332 5.62 -3.05 15.68
C ALA A 332 6.14 -3.75 14.42
N LEU A 333 7.44 -4.06 14.33
CA LEU A 333 8.02 -4.67 13.12
C LEU A 333 7.43 -6.05 12.81
N THR A 334 6.99 -6.79 13.82
CA THR A 334 6.35 -8.10 13.66
C THR A 334 4.90 -8.10 14.12
N ASP A 335 4.38 -6.95 14.55
CA ASP A 335 2.99 -6.82 14.97
C ASP A 335 2.05 -6.80 13.76
N LEU A 336 1.26 -7.86 13.66
CA LEU A 336 0.29 -8.05 12.60
C LEU A 336 -1.11 -7.54 12.99
N THR A 337 -1.33 -7.16 14.25
CA THR A 337 -2.63 -6.66 14.74
C THR A 337 -3.13 -5.38 14.07
N PRO A 338 -2.27 -4.47 13.55
CA PRO A 338 -2.75 -3.29 12.81
C PRO A 338 -3.37 -3.63 11.45
N PHE A 339 -3.21 -4.86 10.94
CA PHE A 339 -3.69 -5.25 9.62
C PHE A 339 -4.99 -6.06 9.73
N ARG A 340 -6.04 -5.68 8.97
CA ARG A 340 -7.34 -6.38 8.95
C ARG A 340 -7.17 -7.88 8.66
N HIS A 341 -6.27 -8.23 7.74
CA HIS A 341 -5.92 -9.61 7.44
C HIS A 341 -4.45 -9.92 7.74
N GLY A 342 -3.96 -9.52 8.93
CA GLY A 342 -2.56 -9.62 9.31
C GLY A 342 -1.93 -11.00 9.12
N GLY A 343 -2.70 -12.09 9.26
CA GLY A 343 -2.22 -13.45 8.96
C GLY A 343 -1.70 -13.63 7.53
N HIS A 344 -2.20 -12.87 6.56
CA HIS A 344 -1.74 -12.90 5.16
C HIS A 344 -0.47 -12.07 4.95
N CYS A 345 -0.18 -11.11 5.84
CA CYS A 345 1.08 -10.36 5.87
C CYS A 345 2.19 -11.09 6.64
N ALA A 346 1.87 -12.15 7.40
CA ALA A 346 2.84 -12.88 8.22
C ALA A 346 4.11 -13.35 7.46
N PRO A 347 4.03 -13.82 6.20
CA PRO A 347 5.24 -14.15 5.43
C PRO A 347 6.20 -12.96 5.25
N PHE A 348 5.69 -11.74 5.17
CA PHE A 348 6.49 -10.53 4.92
C PHE A 348 7.18 -10.05 6.20
N ALA A 349 6.53 -10.20 7.36
CA ALA A 349 7.10 -9.75 8.63
C ALA A 349 8.11 -10.76 9.22
N ARG A 350 8.04 -12.03 8.82
CA ARG A 350 8.71 -13.16 9.48
C ARG A 350 10.20 -12.94 9.73
N ARG A 351 10.94 -12.42 8.75
CA ARG A 351 12.41 -12.27 8.88
C ARG A 351 12.78 -11.11 9.80
N LEU A 352 11.91 -10.10 9.94
CA LEU A 352 12.10 -8.95 10.82
C LEU A 352 12.12 -9.35 12.31
N ASP A 353 11.55 -10.51 12.67
CA ASP A 353 11.64 -11.07 14.03
C ASP A 353 13.09 -11.36 14.47
N ALA A 354 13.96 -11.66 13.50
CA ALA A 354 15.39 -11.87 13.76
C ALA A 354 16.17 -10.56 13.95
N LEU A 355 15.52 -9.40 13.82
CA LEU A 355 16.14 -8.10 14.03
C LEU A 355 16.26 -7.82 15.53
N THR A 356 17.26 -8.39 16.17
CA THR A 356 17.58 -8.10 17.58
C THR A 356 18.36 -6.78 17.71
N PRO A 357 18.13 -5.99 18.76
CA PRO A 357 19.04 -4.91 19.15
C PRO A 357 20.43 -5.51 19.40
N ALA A 358 21.43 -5.12 18.61
CA ALA A 358 22.74 -5.75 18.69
C ALA A 358 23.54 -5.28 19.92
N ALA A 359 24.32 -6.21 20.49
CA ALA A 359 25.19 -5.95 21.63
C ALA A 359 26.48 -5.17 21.29
N ASP A 360 26.99 -5.26 20.05
CA ASP A 360 28.17 -4.50 19.59
C ASP A 360 28.14 -4.16 18.07
N GLY A 361 28.88 -3.11 17.69
CA GLY A 361 28.88 -2.58 16.31
C GLY A 361 29.59 -3.47 15.27
N LYS A 362 30.50 -4.36 15.68
CA LYS A 362 31.21 -5.26 14.76
C LYS A 362 30.26 -6.34 14.23
N THR A 363 29.47 -6.93 15.12
CA THR A 363 28.45 -7.93 14.78
C THR A 363 27.36 -7.33 13.87
N VAL A 364 27.03 -6.05 14.05
CA VAL A 364 26.10 -5.33 13.15
C VAL A 364 26.70 -5.19 11.76
N PHE A 365 27.95 -4.74 11.67
CA PHE A 365 28.61 -4.53 10.38
C PHE A 365 28.80 -5.83 9.59
N ASP A 366 29.17 -6.93 10.26
CA ASP A 366 29.31 -8.22 9.59
C ASP A 366 27.98 -8.74 9.03
N ALA A 367 26.88 -8.57 9.78
CA ALA A 367 25.54 -8.93 9.31
C ALA A 367 25.03 -8.03 8.16
N LEU A 368 25.52 -6.79 8.03
CA LEU A 368 25.20 -5.92 6.89
C LEU A 368 25.84 -6.39 5.58
N LYS A 369 26.88 -7.23 5.62
CA LYS A 369 27.58 -7.73 4.42
C LYS A 369 26.76 -8.73 3.59
N ASP A 370 25.71 -9.31 4.18
CA ASP A 370 24.74 -10.10 3.44
C ASP A 370 23.71 -9.16 2.78
N PRO A 371 23.75 -8.95 1.46
CA PRO A 371 22.91 -7.97 0.78
C PRO A 371 21.43 -8.35 0.71
N THR A 372 21.07 -9.61 1.02
CA THR A 372 19.69 -10.06 1.13
C THR A 372 19.27 -10.28 2.58
N GLY A 373 20.20 -10.26 3.53
CA GLY A 373 19.94 -10.42 4.96
C GLY A 373 19.01 -9.36 5.53
N VAL A 374 18.24 -9.73 6.55
CA VAL A 374 17.23 -8.86 7.19
C VAL A 374 17.82 -7.54 7.69
N ARG A 375 19.07 -7.55 8.19
CA ARG A 375 19.72 -6.36 8.71
C ARG A 375 20.15 -5.39 7.62
N ALA A 376 20.64 -5.89 6.48
CA ALA A 376 20.93 -5.06 5.31
C ALA A 376 19.65 -4.44 4.73
N LEU A 377 18.57 -5.22 4.68
CA LEU A 377 17.25 -4.73 4.29
C LEU A 377 16.71 -3.65 5.24
N ALA A 378 16.78 -3.88 6.55
CA ALA A 378 16.32 -2.90 7.53
C ALA A 378 17.10 -1.59 7.40
N ALA A 379 18.43 -1.67 7.27
CA ALA A 379 19.28 -0.51 7.04
C ALA A 379 19.00 0.19 5.69
N GLU A 380 18.70 -0.55 4.63
CA GLU A 380 18.25 0.00 3.34
C GLU A 380 16.93 0.77 3.52
N MET A 381 15.96 0.23 4.26
CA MET A 381 14.70 0.91 4.51
C MET A 381 14.87 2.14 5.41
N ALA A 382 15.75 2.08 6.41
CA ALA A 382 16.14 3.24 7.21
C ALA A 382 16.78 4.32 6.34
N TYR A 383 17.62 3.94 5.37
CA TYR A 383 18.21 4.85 4.38
C TYR A 383 17.13 5.52 3.50
N ARG A 384 16.22 4.73 2.92
CA ARG A 384 15.11 5.23 2.09
C ARG A 384 14.23 6.22 2.86
N LEU A 385 13.83 5.85 4.08
CA LEU A 385 12.99 6.68 4.95
C LEU A 385 13.70 7.95 5.38
N GLY A 386 14.95 7.87 5.82
CA GLY A 386 15.72 8.99 6.35
C GLY A 386 15.98 10.12 5.34
N ARG A 387 15.84 9.83 4.05
CA ARG A 387 15.97 10.82 2.96
C ARG A 387 14.72 11.67 2.74
N ILE A 388 13.55 11.23 3.21
CA ILE A 388 12.28 11.93 2.96
C ILE A 388 12.11 13.00 4.03
N GLY A 389 12.26 14.28 3.68
CA GLY A 389 12.16 15.42 4.58
C GLY A 389 10.80 16.15 4.58
N PRO A 390 10.64 17.16 5.44
CA PRO A 390 9.42 17.97 5.50
C PRO A 390 9.12 18.72 4.20
N SER A 391 10.16 19.21 3.51
CA SER A 391 10.02 19.91 2.22
C SER A 391 9.47 19.01 1.11
N ASP A 392 9.60 17.69 1.25
CA ASP A 392 9.11 16.72 0.28
C ASP A 392 7.63 16.40 0.51
N ILE A 393 7.22 16.30 1.79
CA ILE A 393 5.88 15.87 2.18
C ILE A 393 4.86 17.01 2.13
N LEU A 394 5.24 18.19 2.63
CA LEU A 394 4.31 19.31 2.83
C LEU A 394 3.58 19.74 1.55
N PRO A 395 4.23 19.85 0.37
CA PRO A 395 3.53 20.22 -0.87
C PRO A 395 2.42 19.24 -1.26
N TRP A 396 2.62 17.93 -1.05
CA TRP A 396 1.61 16.93 -1.35
C TRP A 396 0.49 16.91 -0.32
N ALA A 397 0.81 17.07 0.96
CA ALA A 397 -0.20 17.20 2.02
C ALA A 397 -1.11 18.42 1.76
N ALA A 398 -0.52 19.57 1.41
CA ALA A 398 -1.26 20.77 1.03
C ALA A 398 -2.15 20.54 -0.21
N SER A 399 -1.61 19.91 -1.26
CA SER A 399 -2.38 19.59 -2.47
C SER A 399 -3.58 18.67 -2.17
N ALA A 400 -3.38 17.63 -1.35
CA ALA A 400 -4.45 16.72 -0.96
C ALA A 400 -5.53 17.43 -0.14
N HIS A 401 -5.13 18.30 0.79
CA HIS A 401 -6.02 19.13 1.59
C HIS A 401 -6.83 20.10 0.73
N ASP A 402 -6.18 20.81 -0.21
CA ASP A 402 -6.84 21.77 -1.10
C ASP A 402 -7.89 21.10 -1.99
N ILE A 403 -7.59 19.93 -2.53
CA ILE A 403 -8.54 19.17 -3.36
C ILE A 403 -9.73 18.69 -2.53
N ALA A 404 -9.48 18.16 -1.33
CA ALA A 404 -10.57 17.74 -0.47
C ALA A 404 -11.49 18.91 -0.06
N ARG A 405 -10.92 20.11 0.15
CA ARG A 405 -11.70 21.33 0.41
C ARG A 405 -12.48 21.81 -0.81
N ALA A 406 -11.94 21.65 -2.02
CA ALA A 406 -12.60 22.07 -3.25
C ALA A 406 -13.80 21.17 -3.63
N PHE A 407 -13.84 19.92 -3.14
CA PHE A 407 -14.88 18.94 -3.41
C PHE A 407 -15.47 18.35 -2.11
N PRO A 408 -16.09 19.17 -1.25
CA PRO A 408 -16.62 18.69 0.03
C PRO A 408 -17.75 17.67 -0.18
N ALA A 409 -17.83 16.67 0.69
CA ALA A 409 -18.96 15.75 0.71
C ALA A 409 -20.25 16.48 1.14
N ASP A 410 -21.40 16.06 0.63
CA ASP A 410 -22.72 16.56 1.05
C ASP A 410 -23.04 16.22 2.52
N SER A 411 -22.27 15.32 3.15
CA SER A 411 -22.40 14.96 4.57
C SER A 411 -21.30 15.61 5.40
N ALA A 412 -21.72 16.44 6.37
CA ALA A 412 -20.88 17.24 7.28
C ALA A 412 -20.02 16.43 8.28
N ASN A 413 -19.77 15.15 8.04
CA ASN A 413 -19.18 14.22 9.01
C ASN A 413 -17.94 13.48 8.49
N ASP A 414 -17.31 13.95 7.42
CA ASP A 414 -15.96 13.50 7.10
C ASP A 414 -15.02 14.20 8.09
N GLY A 415 -14.49 13.42 9.04
CA GLY A 415 -13.74 13.92 10.20
C GLY A 415 -12.74 15.00 9.81
N SER A 416 -12.73 16.09 10.60
CA SER A 416 -11.81 17.23 10.52
C SER A 416 -10.53 16.88 9.76
N ALA A 417 -10.43 17.32 8.50
CA ALA A 417 -9.22 17.20 7.73
C ALA A 417 -8.07 17.80 8.55
N ASP A 418 -7.13 16.96 8.97
CA ASP A 418 -5.92 17.44 9.63
C ASP A 418 -5.31 18.52 8.75
N ASP A 419 -4.92 19.63 9.38
CA ASP A 419 -4.12 20.65 8.74
C ASP A 419 -2.86 20.02 8.11
N PRO A 420 -2.43 20.45 6.90
CA PRO A 420 -1.29 19.85 6.20
C PRO A 420 -0.02 19.74 7.03
N ASP A 421 0.30 20.74 7.87
CA ASP A 421 1.49 20.71 8.73
C ASP A 421 1.35 19.65 9.82
N SER A 422 0.16 19.53 10.40
CA SER A 422 -0.14 18.50 11.42
C SER A 422 -0.03 17.09 10.83
N GLN A 423 -0.54 16.90 9.62
CA GLN A 423 -0.43 15.63 8.90
C GLN A 423 1.02 15.30 8.55
N ALA A 424 1.77 16.26 8.01
CA ALA A 424 3.19 16.09 7.68
C ALA A 424 4.02 15.76 8.92
N HIS A 425 3.80 16.48 10.03
CA HIS A 425 4.48 16.23 11.30
C HIS A 425 4.23 14.80 11.81
N ARG A 426 3.00 14.31 11.70
CA ARG A 426 2.62 12.94 12.09
C ARG A 426 3.34 11.90 11.22
N ILE A 427 3.36 12.09 9.90
CA ILE A 427 4.05 11.19 8.95
C ILE A 427 5.57 11.14 9.25
N LEU A 428 6.18 12.30 9.51
CA LEU A 428 7.61 12.41 9.84
C LEU A 428 7.94 11.78 11.20
N SER A 429 7.11 11.99 12.21
CA SER A 429 7.29 11.37 13.52
C SER A 429 7.28 9.83 13.41
N ARG A 430 6.35 9.28 12.63
CA ARG A 430 6.30 7.85 12.35
C ARG A 430 7.53 7.35 11.59
N ARG A 431 7.99 8.12 10.59
CA ARG A 431 9.24 7.84 9.85
C ARG A 431 10.40 7.72 10.83
N ASP A 432 10.54 8.65 11.77
CA ASP A 432 11.67 8.69 12.72
C ASP A 432 11.64 7.54 13.73
N CYS A 433 10.44 7.18 14.23
CA CYS A 433 10.27 5.96 15.01
C CYS A 433 10.72 4.73 14.22
N LEU A 434 10.26 4.59 12.97
CA LEU A 434 10.57 3.42 12.15
C LEU A 434 12.06 3.35 11.78
N VAL A 435 12.69 4.48 11.44
CA VAL A 435 14.14 4.56 11.22
C VAL A 435 14.90 4.06 12.43
N THR A 436 14.47 4.45 13.65
CA THR A 436 15.08 3.98 14.90
C THR A 436 14.94 2.46 15.06
N LEU A 437 13.74 1.91 14.83
CA LEU A 437 13.48 0.46 14.91
C LEU A 437 14.28 -0.35 13.89
N LEU A 438 14.58 0.23 12.73
CA LEU A 438 15.34 -0.41 11.66
C LEU A 438 16.87 -0.32 11.83
N GLY A 439 17.35 0.22 12.97
CA GLY A 439 18.78 0.32 13.29
C GLY A 439 19.36 1.74 13.24
N GLY A 440 18.52 2.75 12.97
CA GLY A 440 18.87 4.15 13.03
C GLY A 440 19.74 4.67 11.88
N THR A 441 20.11 5.95 11.98
CA THR A 441 20.92 6.65 10.97
C THR A 441 22.30 6.04 10.77
N TRP A 442 22.89 5.49 11.84
CA TRP A 442 24.19 4.81 11.75
C TRP A 442 24.12 3.59 10.82
N ALA A 443 23.09 2.74 10.96
CA ALA A 443 22.94 1.55 10.12
C ALA A 443 22.70 1.94 8.65
N ALA A 444 21.87 2.96 8.40
CA ALA A 444 21.64 3.50 7.07
C ALA A 444 22.94 4.01 6.41
N GLN A 445 23.77 4.77 7.14
CA GLN A 445 25.06 5.27 6.64
C GLN A 445 26.07 4.14 6.40
N ALA A 446 26.13 3.14 7.29
CA ALA A 446 26.99 1.99 7.11
C ALA A 446 26.58 1.17 5.87
N TRP A 447 25.28 0.98 5.67
CA TRP A 447 24.72 0.32 4.49
C TRP A 447 25.03 1.07 3.20
N GLU A 448 24.86 2.40 3.17
CA GLU A 448 25.19 3.22 1.99
C GLU A 448 26.66 3.08 1.59
N ARG A 449 27.58 3.08 2.56
CA ARG A 449 29.01 2.88 2.31
C ARG A 449 29.35 1.48 1.80
N LEU A 450 28.62 0.47 2.26
CA LEU A 450 28.79 -0.92 1.82
C LEU A 450 28.19 -1.17 0.43
N TYR A 451 27.11 -0.47 0.08
CA TYR A 451 26.36 -0.68 -1.16
C TYR A 451 26.16 0.63 -1.97
N PRO A 452 27.23 1.35 -2.34
CA PRO A 452 27.12 2.68 -2.94
C PRO A 452 26.34 2.68 -4.26
N THR A 453 26.49 1.64 -5.10
CA THR A 453 25.74 1.50 -6.35
C THR A 453 24.24 1.31 -6.11
N ARG A 454 23.86 0.54 -5.07
CA ARG A 454 22.44 0.37 -4.71
C ARG A 454 21.88 1.66 -4.12
N ALA A 455 22.64 2.32 -3.26
CA ALA A 455 22.26 3.62 -2.73
C ALA A 455 21.99 4.61 -3.88
N ALA A 456 22.93 4.78 -4.82
CA ALA A 456 22.76 5.62 -6.00
C ALA A 456 21.51 5.28 -6.83
N ALA A 457 21.24 3.98 -7.05
CA ALA A 457 20.00 3.56 -7.70
C ALA A 457 18.77 4.01 -6.91
N ILE A 458 18.75 3.85 -5.58
CA ILE A 458 17.67 4.35 -4.73
C ILE A 458 17.52 5.86 -4.83
N GLN A 459 18.63 6.62 -4.86
CA GLN A 459 18.56 8.08 -5.00
C GLN A 459 17.86 8.46 -6.31
N ALA A 460 18.24 7.81 -7.42
CA ALA A 460 17.58 7.99 -8.70
C ALA A 460 16.09 7.61 -8.62
N GLN A 461 15.76 6.51 -7.93
CA GLN A 461 14.38 6.08 -7.73
C GLN A 461 13.53 7.12 -6.99
N GLN A 462 14.11 7.77 -5.97
CA GLN A 462 13.41 8.76 -5.14
C GLN A 462 13.41 10.17 -5.74
N SER A 463 14.35 10.51 -6.63
CA SER A 463 14.54 11.88 -7.11
C SER A 463 13.30 12.54 -7.76
N PRO A 464 12.38 11.84 -8.45
CA PRO A 464 11.17 12.47 -8.98
C PRO A 464 10.20 12.93 -7.88
N PHE A 465 10.34 12.37 -6.68
CA PHE A 465 9.48 12.60 -5.54
C PHE A 465 10.09 13.58 -4.54
N LEU A 466 11.40 13.63 -4.42
CA LEU A 466 12.06 14.48 -3.43
C LEU A 466 12.42 15.84 -4.02
N THR A 467 12.32 16.88 -3.18
CA THR A 467 12.89 18.18 -3.48
C THR A 467 14.39 18.03 -3.70
N SER A 468 14.93 18.66 -4.76
CA SER A 468 16.36 18.56 -5.03
C SER A 468 17.16 19.04 -3.82
N GLU A 469 18.13 18.24 -3.38
CA GLU A 469 19.10 18.64 -2.37
C GLU A 469 19.75 19.95 -2.87
N ARG A 470 19.45 21.06 -2.19
CA ARG A 470 20.19 22.30 -2.44
C ARG A 470 21.62 22.01 -1.97
N GLY A 471 22.51 21.78 -2.92
CA GLY A 471 23.94 21.63 -2.65
C GLY A 471 24.39 22.77 -1.75
N VAL A 472 24.87 22.42 -0.56
CA VAL A 472 25.64 23.32 0.31
C VAL A 472 27.10 23.10 0.03
#